data_AF-A0A0K8RIQ0-F1
#
_entry.id   AF-A0A0K8RIQ0-F1
#
_cell.length_a   1.000
_cell.length_b   1.000
_cell.length_c   1.000
_cell.angle_alpha   90.00
_cell.angle_beta   90.00
_cell.angle_gamma   90.00
#
_symmetry.space_group_name_H-M   'P 1'
#
loop_
_entity.id
_entity.type
_entity.pdbx_description
1 polymer ?
#
loop_
_entity_poly.entity_id
_entity_poly.type
_entity_poly.pdbx_seq_one_letter_code
_entity_poly.pdbx_strand_id
1 'polypeptide(L)'
;MGMFYDDGKSFFGVHALSRELAFLMGATRDNHTYEGCRRKDGYLTSLLDDTTMFRLSHCAKSAVYQYFLENQNYNCWNDTPKLIIKNNWTLPSQYLEEYLTDGRLDLCKAQLFYLDLETCTKYTAHRRSSSCRVFCCDEDKVRSGYVVEADGRECGWRWKKMCIHGECVDFY
;
A
#
# COMPACT_ATOMS: atom_id res chain seq x y z
N MET A 1 -16.39 9.86 -11.05
CA MET A 1 -15.23 9.39 -11.82
C MET A 1 -13.99 9.74 -11.02
N GLY A 2 -13.08 8.79 -10.81
CA GLY A 2 -11.80 9.02 -10.15
C GLY A 2 -10.67 8.99 -11.17
N MET A 3 -9.59 9.72 -10.91
CA MET A 3 -8.36 9.68 -11.68
C MET A 3 -7.21 9.52 -10.69
N PHE A 4 -6.30 8.58 -10.98
CA PHE A 4 -5.14 8.31 -10.15
C PHE A 4 -3.92 8.05 -11.03
N TYR A 5 -2.73 8.27 -10.46
CA TYR A 5 -1.46 7.98 -11.11
C TYR A 5 -1.01 6.58 -10.73
N ASP A 6 -0.55 5.81 -11.71
CA ASP A 6 0.06 4.49 -11.53
C ASP A 6 1.35 4.41 -12.34
N ASP A 7 2.41 3.96 -11.68
CA ASP A 7 3.71 3.74 -12.31
C ASP A 7 3.93 2.28 -12.74
N GLY A 8 3.00 1.38 -12.37
CA GLY A 8 3.06 -0.05 -12.66
C GLY A 8 4.19 -0.81 -11.96
N LYS A 9 4.88 -0.19 -10.99
CA LYS A 9 6.09 -0.72 -10.35
C LYS A 9 6.04 -0.70 -8.83
N SER A 10 5.53 0.39 -8.24
CA SER A 10 5.57 0.62 -6.79
C SER A 10 4.30 0.15 -6.07
N PHE A 11 3.28 -0.28 -6.82
CA PHE A 11 1.90 -0.47 -6.35
C PHE A 11 1.26 0.76 -5.69
N PHE A 12 1.89 1.94 -5.76
CA PHE A 12 1.30 3.18 -5.27
C PHE A 12 -0.05 3.48 -5.94
N GLY A 13 -0.20 3.12 -7.23
CA GLY A 13 -1.44 3.22 -7.97
C GLY A 13 -2.62 2.49 -7.31
N VAL A 14 -2.37 1.36 -6.64
CA VAL A 14 -3.41 0.60 -5.91
C VAL A 14 -3.93 1.40 -4.71
N HIS A 15 -3.03 2.05 -3.98
CA HIS A 15 -3.39 2.89 -2.84
C HIS A 15 -4.10 4.17 -3.27
N ALA A 16 -3.63 4.80 -4.35
CA ALA A 16 -4.28 5.95 -4.95
C ALA A 16 -5.70 5.60 -5.43
N LEU A 17 -5.86 4.50 -6.16
CA LEU A 17 -7.17 3.98 -6.59
C LEU A 17 -8.08 3.71 -5.38
N SER A 18 -7.57 3.04 -4.35
CA SER A 18 -8.34 2.73 -3.14
C SER A 18 -8.87 3.99 -2.45
N ARG A 19 -8.07 5.06 -2.42
CA ARG A 19 -8.49 6.36 -1.89
C ARG A 19 -9.58 7.01 -2.74
N GLU A 20 -9.39 7.06 -4.06
CA GLU A 20 -10.39 7.63 -4.96
C GLU A 20 -11.71 6.84 -4.90
N LEU A 21 -11.64 5.50 -4.79
CA LEU A 21 -12.81 4.66 -4.58
C LEU A 21 -13.49 4.94 -3.24
N ALA A 22 -12.73 5.15 -2.16
CA ALA A 22 -13.29 5.54 -0.87
C ALA A 22 -14.09 6.85 -0.96
N PHE A 23 -13.56 7.87 -1.65
CA PHE A 23 -14.29 9.12 -1.87
C PHE A 23 -15.55 8.94 -2.72
N LEU A 24 -15.51 8.08 -3.74
CA LEU A 24 -16.70 7.74 -4.53
C LEU A 24 -17.77 7.01 -3.71
N MET A 25 -17.36 6.27 -2.66
CA MET A 25 -18.25 5.62 -1.70
C MET A 25 -18.66 6.53 -0.52
N GLY A 26 -18.40 7.85 -0.61
CA GLY A 26 -18.86 8.82 0.38
C GLY A 26 -17.93 9.01 1.59
N ALA A 27 -16.70 8.47 1.56
CA ALA A 27 -15.71 8.82 2.58
C ALA A 27 -15.42 10.33 2.55
N THR A 28 -15.15 10.91 3.72
CA THR A 28 -14.70 12.30 3.83
C THR A 28 -13.20 12.37 4.02
N ARG A 29 -12.63 13.53 3.71
CA ARG A 29 -11.19 13.77 3.90
C ARG A 29 -10.86 13.89 5.39
N ASP A 30 -9.80 13.24 5.83
CA ASP A 30 -9.30 13.39 7.20
C ASP A 30 -8.55 14.73 7.34
N ASN A 31 -9.30 15.78 7.68
CA ASN A 31 -8.78 17.13 7.91
C ASN A 31 -9.28 17.76 9.21
N HIS A 32 -9.86 16.96 10.11
CA HIS A 32 -10.37 17.43 11.39
C HIS A 32 -9.22 17.80 12.35
N THR A 33 -9.58 18.50 13.43
CA THR A 33 -8.63 18.93 14.47
C THR A 33 -8.47 17.91 15.61
N TYR A 34 -9.40 16.96 15.76
CA TYR A 34 -9.39 15.94 16.82
C TYR A 34 -8.77 14.62 16.36
N GLU A 35 -8.17 13.91 17.32
CA GLU A 35 -7.44 12.66 17.09
C GLU A 35 -8.26 11.57 16.42
N GLY A 36 -7.59 10.82 15.55
CA GLY A 36 -8.17 9.71 14.81
C GLY A 36 -8.80 10.15 13.49
N CYS A 37 -8.85 11.45 13.19
CA CYS A 37 -9.36 12.03 11.93
C CYS A 37 -8.57 13.25 11.46
N ARG A 38 -7.37 13.48 12.04
CA ARG A 38 -6.50 14.58 11.63
C ARG A 38 -5.73 14.19 10.39
N ARG A 39 -5.36 15.19 9.60
CA ARG A 39 -4.47 15.00 8.45
C ARG A 39 -3.16 14.30 8.84
N LYS A 40 -2.59 14.67 9.99
CA LYS A 40 -1.33 14.11 10.52
C LYS A 40 -1.44 12.70 11.08
N ASP A 41 -2.66 12.18 11.26
CA ASP A 41 -2.84 10.79 11.73
C ASP A 41 -2.65 9.79 10.58
N GLY A 42 -2.50 10.24 9.33
CA GLY A 42 -1.98 9.43 8.23
C GLY A 42 -2.91 8.35 7.70
N TYR A 43 -4.24 8.45 7.84
CA TYR A 43 -5.17 7.47 7.25
C TYR A 43 -5.30 7.61 5.73
N LEU A 44 -5.86 6.60 5.06
CA LEU A 44 -6.01 6.54 3.59
C LEU A 44 -6.61 7.83 2.98
N THR A 45 -7.54 8.45 3.69
CA THR A 45 -8.29 9.64 3.27
C THR A 45 -7.64 10.98 3.66
N SER A 46 -6.40 11.00 4.16
CA SER A 46 -5.67 12.23 4.50
C SER A 46 -4.80 12.75 3.33
N LEU A 47 -3.48 12.72 3.49
CA LEU A 47 -2.46 12.82 2.46
C LEU A 47 -2.06 11.41 2.03
N LEU A 48 -1.72 11.26 0.75
CA LEU A 48 -1.15 10.01 0.25
C LEU A 48 0.35 10.23 0.05
N ASP A 49 1.10 9.89 1.08
CA ASP A 49 2.56 9.90 1.14
C ASP A 49 3.07 8.64 1.88
N ASP A 50 4.39 8.55 2.11
CA ASP A 50 5.04 7.40 2.75
C ASP A 50 4.58 7.13 4.19
N THR A 51 3.89 8.07 4.84
CA THR A 51 3.36 7.91 6.20
C THR A 51 1.93 7.37 6.23
N THR A 52 1.35 7.12 5.06
CA THR A 52 -0.06 6.71 4.93
C THR A 52 -0.27 5.28 5.43
N MET A 53 -1.11 5.13 6.44
CA MET A 53 -1.79 3.89 6.75
C MET A 53 -2.92 3.66 5.75
N PHE A 54 -2.85 2.57 4.98
CA PHE A 54 -3.83 2.19 3.97
C PHE A 54 -5.12 1.60 4.56
N ARG A 55 -5.73 2.32 5.51
CA ARG A 55 -7.03 2.02 6.12
C ARG A 55 -7.80 3.30 6.37
N LEU A 56 -9.13 3.21 6.33
CA LEU A 56 -10.00 4.34 6.67
C LEU A 56 -9.92 4.68 8.16
N SER A 57 -9.95 5.99 8.45
CA SER A 57 -10.19 6.51 9.79
C SER A 57 -11.59 6.16 10.28
N HIS A 58 -11.87 6.36 11.56
CA HIS A 58 -13.24 6.17 12.06
C HIS A 58 -14.23 7.19 11.46
N CYS A 59 -13.79 8.43 11.20
CA CYS A 59 -14.64 9.44 10.54
C CYS A 59 -14.97 9.06 9.11
N ALA A 60 -13.97 8.66 8.32
CA ALA A 60 -14.19 8.24 6.95
C ALA A 60 -15.09 7.00 6.87
N LYS A 61 -14.92 6.04 7.79
CA LYS A 61 -15.82 4.87 7.91
C LYS A 61 -17.27 5.29 8.21
N SER A 62 -17.47 6.19 9.16
CA SER A 62 -18.80 6.70 9.50
C SER A 62 -19.45 7.41 8.31
N ALA A 63 -18.67 8.19 7.54
CA ALA A 63 -19.17 8.88 6.36
C ALA A 63 -19.60 7.91 5.25
N VAL A 64 -18.78 6.88 4.95
CA VAL A 64 -19.16 5.81 4.01
C VAL A 64 -20.45 5.11 4.45
N TYR A 65 -20.58 4.83 5.75
CA TYR A 65 -21.78 4.19 6.29
C TYR A 65 -23.02 5.07 6.12
N GLN A 66 -22.94 6.37 6.41
CA GLN A 66 -24.05 7.30 6.19
C GLN A 66 -24.41 7.42 4.71
N TYR A 67 -23.41 7.56 3.84
CA TYR A 67 -23.61 7.60 2.40
C TYR A 67 -24.34 6.35 1.89
N PHE A 68 -23.99 5.18 2.40
CA PHE A 68 -24.69 3.93 2.09
C PHE A 68 -26.16 3.96 2.53
N LEU A 69 -26.46 4.42 3.75
CA LEU A 69 -27.84 4.52 4.24
C LEU A 69 -28.69 5.50 3.43
N GLU A 70 -28.13 6.65 3.07
CA GLU A 70 -28.81 7.68 2.26
C GLU A 70 -29.13 7.18 0.85
N ASN A 71 -28.26 6.32 0.31
CA ASN A 71 -28.36 5.82 -1.05
C ASN A 71 -28.84 4.36 -1.13
N GLN A 72 -29.34 3.78 -0.03
CA GLN A 72 -29.74 2.37 0.03
C GLN A 72 -30.73 1.95 -1.08
N ASN A 73 -31.51 2.91 -1.60
CA ASN A 73 -32.50 2.70 -2.67
C ASN A 73 -31.89 2.80 -4.08
N TYR A 74 -30.68 3.33 -4.25
CA TYR A 74 -29.92 3.32 -5.50
C TYR A 74 -29.13 2.01 -5.57
N ASN A 75 -29.60 1.10 -6.41
CA ASN A 75 -29.31 -0.34 -6.30
C ASN A 75 -28.16 -0.86 -7.18
N CYS A 76 -27.26 -0.02 -7.71
CA CYS A 76 -26.22 -0.47 -8.63
C CYS A 76 -25.06 -1.25 -7.97
N TRP A 77 -25.05 -1.35 -6.64
CA TRP A 77 -24.00 -2.03 -5.86
C TRP A 77 -24.45 -3.33 -5.19
N ASN A 78 -25.74 -3.68 -5.27
CA ASN A 78 -26.27 -4.88 -4.61
C ASN A 78 -26.27 -6.12 -5.53
N ASP A 79 -25.86 -5.95 -6.78
CA ASP A 79 -25.77 -7.05 -7.73
C ASP A 79 -24.50 -7.88 -7.48
N THR A 80 -24.60 -9.19 -7.68
CA THR A 80 -23.43 -10.08 -7.63
C THR A 80 -22.67 -9.97 -8.94
N PRO A 81 -21.43 -9.44 -8.96
CA PRO A 81 -20.66 -9.31 -10.18
C PRO A 81 -20.24 -10.69 -10.71
N LYS A 82 -20.17 -10.82 -12.05
CA LYS A 82 -19.49 -11.97 -12.66
C LYS A 82 -17.99 -11.80 -12.48
N LEU A 83 -17.35 -12.79 -11.86
CA LEU A 83 -15.90 -12.80 -11.68
C LEU A 83 -15.19 -12.72 -13.05
N ILE A 84 -14.36 -11.69 -13.22
CA ILE A 84 -13.50 -11.54 -14.40
C ILE A 84 -12.30 -12.50 -14.30
N ILE A 85 -11.75 -12.66 -13.09
CA ILE A 85 -10.66 -13.59 -12.79
C ILE A 85 -11.11 -14.50 -11.65
N LYS A 86 -11.05 -15.82 -11.84
CA LYS A 86 -11.42 -16.80 -10.82
C LYS A 86 -10.20 -17.20 -10.00
N ASN A 87 -10.37 -17.32 -8.68
CA ASN A 87 -9.38 -17.90 -7.75
C ASN A 87 -7.99 -17.27 -7.78
N ASN A 88 -7.90 -15.97 -8.01
CA ASN A 88 -6.63 -15.24 -7.93
C ASN A 88 -6.38 -14.80 -6.48
N TRP A 89 -5.74 -15.69 -5.72
CA TRP A 89 -5.31 -15.44 -4.33
C TRP A 89 -3.83 -15.03 -4.26
N THR A 90 -3.25 -14.66 -5.41
CA THR A 90 -1.84 -14.27 -5.50
C THR A 90 -1.62 -12.93 -4.82
N LEU A 91 -0.69 -12.92 -3.86
CA LEU A 91 -0.28 -11.71 -3.17
C LEU A 91 0.64 -10.84 -4.07
N PRO A 92 0.65 -9.51 -3.85
CA PRO A 92 1.45 -8.56 -4.64
C PRO A 92 2.91 -8.95 -4.85
N SER A 93 3.55 -9.57 -3.85
CA SER A 93 4.96 -9.98 -3.93
C SER A 93 5.27 -10.91 -5.11
N GLN A 94 4.35 -11.81 -5.48
CA GLN A 94 4.58 -12.76 -6.58
C GLN A 94 4.64 -12.07 -7.94
N TYR A 95 3.92 -10.95 -8.12
CA TYR A 95 3.98 -10.18 -9.36
C TYR A 95 5.31 -9.41 -9.52
N LEU A 96 6.01 -9.12 -8.42
CA LEU A 96 7.29 -8.40 -8.43
C LEU A 96 8.51 -9.32 -8.39
N GLU A 97 8.34 -10.60 -8.08
CA GLU A 97 9.44 -11.53 -7.80
C GLU A 97 10.45 -11.61 -8.95
N GLU A 98 9.98 -11.72 -10.19
CA GLU A 98 10.84 -11.76 -11.39
C GLU A 98 11.62 -10.45 -11.57
N TYR A 99 10.95 -9.30 -11.43
CA TYR A 99 11.57 -7.99 -11.61
C TYR A 99 12.61 -7.68 -10.52
N LEU A 100 12.37 -8.13 -9.29
CA LEU A 100 13.31 -8.00 -8.17
C LEU A 100 14.51 -8.94 -8.34
N THR A 101 14.29 -10.17 -8.80
CA THR A 101 15.35 -11.19 -8.95
C THR A 101 16.32 -10.83 -10.07
N ASP A 102 15.80 -10.32 -11.19
CA ASP A 102 16.62 -9.92 -12.35
C ASP A 102 17.23 -8.51 -12.21
N GLY A 103 16.97 -7.80 -11.10
CA GLY A 103 17.46 -6.44 -10.86
C GLY A 103 16.79 -5.36 -11.74
N ARG A 104 15.67 -5.68 -12.40
CA ARG A 104 14.89 -4.74 -13.22
C ARG A 104 14.06 -3.75 -12.39
N LEU A 105 13.88 -4.05 -11.09
CA LEU A 105 13.18 -3.21 -10.14
C LEU A 105 14.06 -2.93 -8.92
N ASP A 106 14.30 -1.65 -8.66
CA ASP A 106 14.82 -1.15 -7.39
C ASP A 106 13.66 -0.51 -6.62
N LEU A 107 13.36 -1.02 -5.42
CA LEU A 107 12.21 -0.59 -4.64
C LEU A 107 12.30 0.86 -4.17
N CYS A 108 13.51 1.33 -3.84
CA CYS A 108 13.75 2.72 -3.46
C CYS A 108 13.54 3.65 -4.66
N LYS A 109 14.08 3.31 -5.84
CA LYS A 109 13.86 4.09 -7.07
C LYS A 109 12.39 4.11 -7.49
N ALA A 110 11.65 3.03 -7.25
CA ALA A 110 10.24 2.93 -7.60
C ALA A 110 9.33 3.71 -6.63
N GLN A 111 9.47 3.47 -5.32
CA GLN A 111 8.58 4.08 -4.32
C GLN A 111 8.98 5.52 -3.98
N LEU A 112 10.27 5.83 -3.96
CA LEU A 112 10.79 7.17 -3.70
C LEU A 112 11.30 7.82 -4.98
N PHE A 113 10.58 7.67 -6.10
CA PHE A 113 11.01 8.13 -7.44
C PHE A 113 11.39 9.62 -7.54
N TYR A 114 10.94 10.44 -6.58
CA TYR A 114 11.26 11.87 -6.48
C TYR A 114 12.59 12.14 -5.76
N LEU A 115 13.21 11.11 -5.18
CA LEU A 115 14.54 11.12 -4.62
C LEU A 115 15.40 10.20 -5.48
N ASP A 116 16.60 10.65 -5.88
CA ASP A 116 17.56 9.82 -6.60
C ASP A 116 18.24 8.86 -5.60
N LEU A 117 17.46 7.91 -5.08
CA LEU A 117 17.88 6.94 -4.07
C LEU A 117 17.82 5.55 -4.66
N GLU A 118 18.75 4.72 -4.21
CA GLU A 118 18.76 3.31 -4.56
C GLU A 118 18.70 2.44 -3.33
N THR A 119 18.32 1.19 -3.57
CA THR A 119 18.32 0.19 -2.53
C THR A 119 19.76 -0.04 -2.09
N CYS A 120 20.05 0.11 -0.80
CA CYS A 120 21.42 -0.04 -0.30
C CYS A 120 22.00 -1.40 -0.72
N THR A 121 23.25 -1.42 -1.19
CA THR A 121 24.00 -2.57 -1.77
C THR A 121 23.98 -3.89 -0.98
N LYS A 122 23.46 -3.89 0.26
CA LYS A 122 23.24 -5.08 1.08
C LYS A 122 21.88 -5.76 0.87
N TYR A 123 20.98 -5.22 0.06
CA TYR A 123 19.68 -5.84 -0.26
C TYR A 123 19.72 -6.48 -1.64
N THR A 124 20.19 -7.72 -1.72
CA THR A 124 19.88 -8.56 -2.87
C THR A 124 18.54 -9.23 -2.61
N ALA A 125 17.80 -9.62 -3.66
CA ALA A 125 16.56 -10.40 -3.53
C ALA A 125 16.71 -11.66 -2.64
N HIS A 126 17.94 -12.12 -2.40
CA HIS A 126 18.30 -13.23 -1.52
C HIS A 126 18.55 -12.83 -0.05
N ARG A 127 18.85 -11.56 0.26
CA ARG A 127 18.97 -11.04 1.63
C ARG A 127 17.61 -10.54 2.10
N ARG A 128 16.78 -11.50 2.49
CA ARG A 128 15.46 -11.31 3.11
C ARG A 128 15.54 -10.20 4.16
N SER A 129 14.79 -9.12 3.97
CA SER A 129 14.59 -8.15 5.04
C SER A 129 13.97 -8.91 6.22
N SER A 130 14.66 -8.94 7.36
CA SER A 130 14.11 -9.55 8.56
C SER A 130 12.85 -8.83 9.06
N SER A 131 12.60 -7.61 8.57
CA SER A 131 11.58 -6.69 9.06
C SER A 131 10.61 -6.17 8.00
N CYS A 132 10.66 -6.64 6.75
CA CYS A 132 9.86 -6.12 5.63
C CYS A 132 10.16 -4.68 5.21
N ARG A 133 11.27 -4.12 5.72
CA ARG A 133 11.73 -2.77 5.44
C ARG A 133 12.99 -2.82 4.58
N VAL A 134 13.05 -1.97 3.58
CA VAL A 134 14.18 -1.83 2.66
C VAL A 134 14.75 -0.43 2.85
N PHE A 135 16.04 -0.37 3.18
CA PHE A 135 16.72 0.91 3.41
C PHE A 135 17.21 1.49 2.08
N CYS A 136 17.03 2.80 1.93
CA CYS A 136 17.42 3.54 0.74
C CYS A 136 18.68 4.38 1.01
N CYS A 137 19.60 4.35 0.05
CA CYS A 137 20.91 4.96 0.13
C CYS A 137 21.12 5.98 -1.00
N ASP A 138 21.90 7.01 -0.68
CA ASP A 138 22.52 7.94 -1.63
C ASP A 138 24.03 7.73 -1.53
N GLU A 139 24.68 7.27 -2.60
CA GLU A 139 26.11 6.92 -2.61
C GLU A 139 26.54 6.11 -1.36
N ASP A 140 25.80 5.03 -1.06
CA ASP A 140 25.96 4.13 0.10
C ASP A 140 25.70 4.74 1.51
N LYS A 141 25.34 6.02 1.60
CA LYS A 141 24.88 6.62 2.87
C LYS A 141 23.39 6.39 3.03
N VAL A 142 23.03 5.67 4.09
CA VAL A 142 21.62 5.50 4.47
C VAL A 142 21.02 6.87 4.74
N ARG A 143 20.06 7.27 3.91
CA ARG A 143 19.23 8.44 4.19
C ARG A 143 18.12 8.00 5.14
N SER A 144 17.75 8.85 6.10
CA SER A 144 16.73 8.50 7.11
C SER A 144 15.41 8.14 6.42
N GLY A 145 15.06 6.86 6.43
CA GLY A 145 13.84 6.34 5.81
C GLY A 145 13.97 4.85 5.45
N TYR A 146 12.84 4.24 5.14
CA TYR A 146 12.77 2.91 4.53
C TYR A 146 11.53 2.85 3.65
N VAL A 147 11.58 2.01 2.63
CA VAL A 147 10.41 1.59 1.86
C VAL A 147 9.95 0.22 2.35
N VAL A 148 8.70 -0.13 2.08
CA VAL A 148 8.13 -1.41 2.52
C VAL A 148 8.10 -2.42 1.40
N GLU A 149 8.40 -3.67 1.74
CA GLU A 149 8.20 -4.82 0.87
C GLU A 149 6.73 -5.06 0.57
N ALA A 150 6.45 -5.61 -0.60
CA ALA A 150 5.10 -5.95 -1.01
C ALA A 150 4.51 -7.08 -0.15
N ASP A 151 3.20 -7.02 0.07
CA ASP A 151 2.50 -8.06 0.84
C ASP A 151 2.73 -9.44 0.21
N GLY A 152 3.01 -10.43 1.05
CA GLY A 152 3.36 -11.80 0.68
C GLY A 152 4.85 -12.07 0.48
N ARG A 153 5.73 -11.07 0.60
CA ARG A 153 7.18 -11.28 0.53
C ARG A 153 7.65 -12.09 1.74
N GLU A 154 8.44 -13.14 1.55
CA GLU A 154 8.99 -13.90 2.68
C GLU A 154 9.95 -13.02 3.51
N CYS A 155 9.82 -13.09 4.83
CA CYS A 155 10.62 -12.29 5.76
C CYS A 155 11.15 -13.12 6.93
N GLY A 156 12.14 -12.58 7.65
CA GLY A 156 12.75 -13.26 8.80
C GLY A 156 13.61 -14.47 8.43
N TRP A 157 14.14 -15.13 9.47
CA TRP A 157 15.02 -16.29 9.34
C TRP A 157 14.29 -17.63 9.22
N ARG A 158 12.99 -17.67 9.57
CA ARG A 158 12.18 -18.89 9.55
C ARG A 158 11.19 -18.83 8.40
N TRP A 159 11.11 -19.94 7.67
CA TRP A 159 10.13 -20.19 6.62
C TRP A 159 8.80 -20.37 7.37
N LYS A 160 7.82 -19.49 7.10
CA LYS A 160 6.50 -19.31 7.79
C LYS A 160 6.19 -17.85 8.15
N LYS A 161 7.03 -16.89 7.73
CA LYS A 161 6.72 -15.47 7.89
C LYS A 161 6.65 -14.77 6.55
N MET A 162 5.75 -13.80 6.46
CA MET A 162 5.62 -12.94 5.29
C MET A 162 5.33 -11.50 5.69
N CYS A 163 5.63 -10.60 4.77
CA CYS A 163 5.30 -9.19 4.89
C CYS A 163 3.80 -8.99 4.69
N ILE A 164 3.16 -8.32 5.65
CA ILE A 164 1.79 -7.84 5.58
C ILE A 164 1.77 -6.44 6.18
N HIS A 165 1.36 -5.45 5.38
CA HIS A 165 1.34 -4.03 5.78
C HIS A 165 2.70 -3.54 6.32
N GLY A 166 3.80 -3.97 5.71
CA GLY A 166 5.16 -3.59 6.10
C GLY A 166 5.66 -4.23 7.40
N GLU A 167 4.92 -5.18 7.97
CA GLU A 167 5.30 -5.92 9.17
C GLU A 167 5.53 -7.41 8.86
N CYS A 168 6.52 -8.01 9.52
CA CYS A 168 6.86 -9.42 9.32
C CYS A 168 6.03 -10.32 10.26
N VAL A 169 4.97 -10.92 9.73
CA VAL A 169 3.99 -11.71 10.49
C VAL A 169 4.08 -13.20 10.20
N ASP A 170 3.70 -14.02 11.17
CA ASP A 170 3.57 -15.47 10.99
C ASP A 170 2.35 -15.80 10.12
N PHE A 171 2.51 -16.71 9.15
CA PHE A 171 1.42 -17.33 8.43
C PHE A 171 1.29 -18.80 8.86
N TYR A 172 0.11 -19.14 9.39
CA TYR A 172 -0.22 -20.47 9.89
C TYR A 172 -0.99 -21.27 8.84
#